data_AF-A7URG8-F1
#
_entry.id   AF-A7URG8-F1
#
_cell.length_a   1.000
_cell.length_b   1.000
_cell.length_c   1.000
_cell.angle_alpha   90.00
_cell.angle_beta   90.00
_cell.angle_gamma   90.00
#
_symmetry.space_group_name_H-M   'P 1'
#
loop_
_entity.id
_entity.type
_entity.pdbx_description
1 polymer ?
#
loop_
_entity_poly.entity_id
_entity_poly.type
_entity_poly.pdbx_seq_one_letter_code
_entity_poly.pdbx_strand_id
1 'polypeptide(L)'
;MGLPAFLNFSNNIRTHATFVGVMVSLDAAVTLLLSLAWTIEEDKLPDNIKQMTALKEGILVMGIVNSLFALLYWIGYLKRQRWCLTVFIGFMAIAITLQFIGLLGAMLQLNFVSACVMLIVLAINGYVLLVVLQLRKANSEFTMPQQGVYGV
;
A
#
# COMPACT_ATOMS: atom_id res chain seq x y z
N MET A 1 -3.67 -24.78 3.68
CA MET A 1 -4.29 -24.77 2.33
C MET A 1 -3.42 -23.89 1.44
N GLY A 2 -2.92 -24.39 0.31
CA GLY A 2 -2.07 -23.61 -0.60
C GLY A 2 -2.90 -22.54 -1.33
N LEU A 3 -2.28 -21.40 -1.68
CA LEU A 3 -2.94 -20.43 -2.55
C LEU A 3 -3.23 -21.06 -3.92
N PRO A 4 -4.33 -20.67 -4.59
CA PRO A 4 -4.59 -21.05 -5.97
C PRO A 4 -3.38 -20.72 -6.86
N ALA A 5 -3.11 -21.53 -7.88
CA ALA A 5 -1.94 -21.38 -8.74
C ALA A 5 -1.81 -19.97 -9.36
N PHE A 6 -2.93 -19.32 -9.69
CA PHE A 6 -2.97 -17.97 -10.25
C PHE A 6 -2.68 -16.84 -9.23
N LEU A 7 -2.77 -17.12 -7.92
CA LEU A 7 -2.40 -16.19 -6.85
C LEU A 7 -1.02 -16.50 -6.27
N ASN A 8 -0.31 -17.47 -6.83
CA ASN A 8 1.02 -17.86 -6.37
C ASN A 8 2.09 -17.18 -7.23
N PHE A 9 2.71 -16.13 -6.69
CA PHE A 9 3.75 -15.35 -7.35
C PHE A 9 5.17 -15.85 -6.99
N SER A 10 5.30 -17.01 -6.33
CA SER A 10 6.58 -17.49 -5.79
C SER A 10 7.68 -17.59 -6.85
N ASN A 11 7.36 -18.04 -8.07
CA ASN A 11 8.36 -18.20 -9.15
C ASN A 11 8.93 -16.87 -9.66
N ASN A 12 8.22 -15.75 -9.47
CA ASN A 12 8.64 -14.43 -9.95
C ASN A 12 8.42 -13.34 -8.89
N ILE A 13 8.59 -13.71 -7.61
CA ILE A 13 8.16 -12.86 -6.51
C ILE A 13 8.90 -11.52 -6.47
N ARG A 14 10.15 -11.48 -6.95
CA ARG A 14 10.95 -10.24 -7.03
C ARG A 14 10.36 -9.22 -8.00
N THR A 15 9.89 -9.63 -9.17
CA THR A 15 9.28 -8.74 -10.17
C THR A 15 7.93 -8.22 -9.70
N HIS A 16 7.09 -9.09 -9.12
CA HIS A 16 5.84 -8.66 -8.51
C HIS A 16 6.10 -7.69 -7.35
N ALA A 17 7.11 -7.95 -6.52
CA ALA A 17 7.51 -7.07 -5.44
C ALA A 17 8.06 -5.72 -5.94
N THR A 18 8.85 -5.68 -7.03
CA THR A 18 9.26 -4.40 -7.63
C THR A 18 8.07 -3.63 -8.16
N PHE A 19 7.12 -4.31 -8.79
CA PHE A 19 5.91 -3.68 -9.33
C PHE A 19 5.05 -3.08 -8.21
N VAL A 20 4.89 -3.80 -7.10
CA VAL A 20 4.24 -3.27 -5.90
C VAL A 20 4.99 -2.07 -5.32
N GLY A 21 6.33 -2.11 -5.30
CA GLY A 21 7.14 -0.96 -4.85
C GLY A 21 6.92 0.27 -5.71
N VAL A 22 6.82 0.09 -7.03
CA VAL A 22 6.48 1.17 -7.97
C VAL A 22 5.06 1.69 -7.70
N MET A 23 4.06 0.82 -7.55
CA MET A 23 2.68 1.22 -7.26
C MET A 23 2.59 2.08 -5.99
N VAL A 24 3.20 1.63 -4.89
CA VAL A 24 3.16 2.35 -3.61
C VAL A 24 3.92 3.69 -3.70
N SER A 25 5.04 3.74 -4.45
CA SER A 25 5.77 4.99 -4.67
C SER A 25 5.00 5.99 -5.54
N LEU A 26 4.26 5.49 -6.54
CA LEU A 26 3.46 6.32 -7.42
C LEU A 26 2.24 6.88 -6.68
N ASP A 27 1.59 6.07 -5.84
CA ASP A 27 0.51 6.52 -4.95
C ASP A 27 0.97 7.64 -3.99
N ALA A 28 2.14 7.46 -3.36
CA ALA A 28 2.73 8.49 -2.51
C ALA A 28 3.07 9.78 -3.31
N ALA A 29 3.65 9.64 -4.50
CA ALA A 29 3.98 10.78 -5.35
C ALA A 29 2.73 11.54 -5.81
N VAL A 30 1.68 10.84 -6.24
CA VAL A 30 0.41 11.45 -6.64
C VAL A 30 -0.24 12.17 -5.46
N THR A 31 -0.26 11.56 -4.27
CA THR A 31 -0.83 12.19 -3.07
C THR A 31 -0.08 13.46 -2.66
N LEU A 32 1.25 13.43 -2.73
CA LEU A 32 2.08 14.62 -2.48
C LEU A 32 1.90 15.70 -3.54
N LEU A 33 1.83 15.33 -4.82
CA LEU A 33 1.54 16.29 -5.91
C LEU A 33 0.15 16.91 -5.77
N LEU A 34 -0.85 16.13 -5.36
CA LEU A 34 -2.19 16.63 -5.08
C LEU A 34 -2.16 17.63 -3.91
N SER A 35 -1.42 17.31 -2.84
CA SER A 35 -1.21 18.21 -1.70
C SER A 35 -0.54 19.52 -2.11
N LEU A 36 0.46 19.46 -2.99
CA LEU A 36 1.19 20.63 -3.49
C LEU A 36 0.32 21.47 -4.43
N ALA A 37 -0.37 20.83 -5.36
CA ALA A 37 -1.28 21.49 -6.29
C ALA A 37 -2.36 22.28 -5.53
N TRP A 38 -2.96 21.65 -4.51
CA TRP A 38 -3.96 22.30 -3.66
C TRP A 38 -3.38 23.49 -2.88
N THR A 39 -2.13 23.39 -2.42
CA THR A 39 -1.46 24.48 -1.70
C THR A 39 -1.23 25.70 -2.59
N ILE A 40 -0.89 25.49 -3.87
CA ILE A 40 -0.68 26.58 -4.85
C ILE A 40 -2.01 27.24 -5.25
N GLU A 41 -3.09 26.47 -5.29
CA GLU A 41 -4.42 26.95 -5.67
C GLU A 41 -5.11 27.73 -4.53
N GLU A 42 -4.75 27.44 -3.28
CA GLU A 42 -5.21 28.18 -2.09
C GLU A 42 -4.74 29.65 -2.08
N ASP A 43 -3.54 29.95 -2.59
CA ASP A 43 -3.03 31.34 -2.74
C ASP A 43 -3.93 32.20 -3.65
N LYS A 44 -4.88 31.59 -4.36
CA LYS A 44 -5.83 32.27 -5.27
C LYS A 44 -7.27 32.26 -4.76
N LEU A 45 -7.57 31.67 -3.60
CA LEU A 45 -8.93 31.54 -3.08
C LEU A 45 -9.26 32.58 -1.99
N PRO A 46 -10.49 33.13 -1.95
CA PRO A 46 -10.90 34.09 -0.93
C PRO A 46 -11.02 33.44 0.46
N ASP A 47 -10.63 34.19 1.51
CA ASP A 47 -10.51 33.79 2.94
C ASP A 47 -11.76 33.16 3.61
N ASN A 48 -12.88 33.04 2.91
CA ASN A 48 -14.17 32.61 3.47
C ASN A 48 -14.38 31.09 3.54
N ILE A 49 -13.39 30.26 3.16
CA ILE A 49 -13.51 28.79 3.16
C ILE A 49 -12.61 28.16 4.23
N LYS A 50 -12.84 28.50 5.51
CA LYS A 50 -12.15 27.89 6.67
C LYS A 50 -12.30 26.36 6.78
N GLN A 51 -13.20 25.76 6.01
CA GLN A 51 -13.39 24.30 5.93
C GLN A 51 -12.33 23.59 5.06
N MET A 52 -11.65 24.29 4.15
CA MET A 52 -10.64 23.69 3.26
C MET A 52 -9.32 23.39 3.99
N THR A 53 -8.99 24.13 5.04
CA THR A 53 -7.69 24.03 5.73
C THR A 53 -7.50 22.67 6.42
N ALA A 54 -8.56 22.12 7.03
CA ALA A 54 -8.51 20.81 7.68
C ALA A 54 -8.36 19.65 6.67
N LEU A 55 -8.99 19.75 5.51
CA LEU A 55 -8.84 18.78 4.42
C LEU A 55 -7.43 18.83 3.82
N LYS A 56 -6.88 20.04 3.65
CA LYS A 56 -5.50 20.25 3.19
C LYS A 56 -4.48 19.60 4.12
N GLU A 57 -4.57 19.90 5.42
CA GLU A 57 -3.67 19.31 6.41
C GLU A 57 -3.79 17.78 6.41
N GLY A 58 -5.02 17.25 6.28
CA GLY A 58 -5.27 15.82 6.15
C GLY A 58 -4.58 15.18 4.92
N ILE A 59 -4.71 15.80 3.74
CA ILE A 59 -4.10 15.30 2.49
C ILE A 59 -2.57 15.33 2.60
N LEU A 60 -2.01 16.40 3.16
CA LEU A 60 -0.57 16.55 3.33
C LEU A 60 -0.01 15.50 4.29
N VAL A 61 -0.65 15.32 5.46
CA VAL A 61 -0.27 14.29 6.43
C VAL A 61 -0.37 12.90 5.80
N MET A 62 -1.44 12.62 5.06
CA MET A 62 -1.61 11.35 4.35
C MET A 62 -0.51 11.10 3.32
N GLY A 63 -0.10 12.12 2.56
CA GLY A 63 1.01 12.04 1.60
C GLY A 63 2.36 11.76 2.28
N ILE A 64 2.65 12.42 3.41
CA ILE A 64 3.86 12.16 4.18
C ILE A 64 3.86 10.73 4.70
N VAL A 65 2.75 10.27 5.27
CA VAL A 65 2.61 8.91 5.80
C VAL A 65 2.79 7.88 4.68
N ASN A 66 2.15 8.05 3.52
CA ASN A 66 2.31 7.14 2.37
C ASN A 66 3.76 7.12 1.85
N SER A 67 4.44 8.27 1.81
CA SER A 67 5.86 8.35 1.45
C SER A 67 6.76 7.58 2.43
N LEU A 68 6.52 7.71 3.73
CA LEU A 68 7.25 6.94 4.75
C LEU A 68 7.02 5.43 4.58
N PHE A 69 5.79 5.00 4.33
CA PHE A 69 5.49 3.59 4.09
C PHE A 69 6.08 3.07 2.77
N ALA A 70 6.13 3.90 1.72
CA ALA A 70 6.81 3.57 0.47
C ALA A 70 8.31 3.33 0.70
N LEU A 71 8.97 4.21 1.47
CA LEU A 71 10.37 4.05 1.86
C LEU A 71 10.59 2.80 2.70
N LEU A 72 9.74 2.56 3.70
CA LEU A 72 9.79 1.35 4.53
C LEU A 72 9.63 0.08 3.70
N TYR A 73 8.74 0.09 2.70
CA TYR A 73 8.57 -1.02 1.77
C TYR A 73 9.86 -1.25 0.96
N TRP A 74 10.43 -0.20 0.37
CA TRP A 74 11.68 -0.30 -0.40
C TRP A 74 12.86 -0.79 0.44
N ILE A 75 12.97 -0.33 1.70
CA ILE A 75 13.98 -0.82 2.65
C ILE A 75 13.75 -2.31 2.95
N GLY A 76 12.51 -2.71 3.21
CA GLY A 76 12.13 -4.11 3.45
C GLY A 76 12.43 -5.00 2.24
N TYR A 77 12.21 -4.49 1.03
CA TYR A 77 12.50 -5.17 -0.22
C TYR A 77 14.01 -5.30 -0.50
N LEU A 78 14.75 -4.19 -0.51
CA LEU A 78 16.18 -4.16 -0.86
C LEU A 78 17.07 -4.81 0.20
N LYS A 79 16.85 -4.50 1.48
CA LYS A 79 17.65 -5.06 2.59
C LYS A 79 17.11 -6.40 3.10
N ARG A 80 16.05 -6.95 2.49
CA ARG A 80 15.34 -8.17 2.92
C ARG A 80 14.96 -8.16 4.42
N GLN A 81 14.70 -6.99 4.97
CA GLN A 81 14.40 -6.81 6.39
C GLN A 81 12.95 -7.20 6.68
N ARG A 82 12.75 -8.28 7.46
CA ARG A 82 11.42 -8.84 7.75
C ARG A 82 10.54 -7.93 8.60
N TRP A 83 11.13 -7.15 9.51
CA TRP A 83 10.42 -6.25 10.40
C TRP A 83 9.72 -5.12 9.62
N CYS A 84 10.41 -4.52 8.65
CA CYS A 84 9.83 -3.48 7.77
C CYS A 84 8.63 -4.00 6.98
N LEU A 85 8.73 -5.20 6.40
CA LEU A 85 7.61 -5.82 5.67
C LEU A 85 6.43 -6.13 6.60
N THR A 86 6.70 -6.51 7.86
CA THR A 86 5.65 -6.81 8.84
C THR A 86 4.87 -5.55 9.22
N VAL A 87 5.57 -4.44 9.45
CA VAL A 87 4.95 -3.13 9.72
C VAL A 87 4.10 -2.68 8.53
N PHE A 88 4.61 -2.83 7.31
CA PHE A 88 3.87 -2.51 6.09
C PHE A 88 2.60 -3.37 5.91
N ILE A 89 2.69 -4.68 6.17
CA ILE A 89 1.52 -5.58 6.14
C ILE A 89 0.46 -5.14 7.14
N GLY A 90 0.87 -4.76 8.36
CA GLY A 90 -0.05 -4.26 9.39
C GLY A 90 -0.78 -2.99 8.94
N PHE A 91 -0.06 -2.04 8.35
CA PHE A 91 -0.66 -0.83 7.78
C PHE A 91 -1.66 -1.14 6.66
N MET A 92 -1.29 -2.02 5.72
CA MET A 92 -2.20 -2.45 4.63
C MET A 92 -3.46 -3.14 5.16
N ALA A 93 -3.35 -3.93 6.23
CA ALA A 93 -4.51 -4.56 6.85
C ALA A 93 -5.50 -3.52 7.39
N ILE A 94 -5.00 -2.49 8.08
CA ILE A 94 -5.83 -1.38 8.58
C ILE A 94 -6.48 -0.63 7.40
N ALA A 95 -5.72 -0.31 6.36
CA ALA A 95 -6.24 0.36 5.17
C ALA A 95 -7.37 -0.43 4.50
N ILE A 96 -7.20 -1.75 4.35
CA ILE A 96 -8.24 -2.64 3.80
C ILE A 96 -9.50 -2.65 4.68
N THR A 97 -9.36 -2.68 6.02
CA THR A 97 -10.53 -2.61 6.92
C THR A 97 -11.30 -1.30 6.78
N LEU A 98 -10.60 -0.17 6.65
CA LEU A 98 -11.21 1.14 6.37
C LEU A 98 -11.92 1.13 5.00
N GLN A 99 -11.32 0.50 3.99
CA GLN A 99 -11.92 0.35 2.66
C GLN A 99 -13.23 -0.44 2.70
N PHE A 100 -13.29 -1.51 3.51
CA PHE A 100 -14.53 -2.28 3.69
C PHE A 100 -15.64 -1.45 4.34
N ILE A 101 -15.31 -0.63 5.34
CA ILE A 101 -16.27 0.30 5.94
C ILE A 101 -16.77 1.30 4.88
N GLY A 102 -15.86 1.84 4.07
CA GLY A 102 -16.20 2.73 2.95
C GLY A 102 -17.09 2.06 1.90
N LEU A 103 -16.84 0.80 1.58
CA LEU A 103 -17.66 0.01 0.65
C LEU A 103 -19.08 -0.20 1.19
N LEU A 104 -19.22 -0.52 2.49
CA LEU A 104 -20.54 -0.63 3.14
C LEU A 104 -21.30 0.70 3.08
N GLY A 105 -20.61 1.82 3.33
CA GLY A 105 -21.18 3.16 3.20
C GLY A 105 -21.64 3.48 1.77
N ALA A 106 -20.84 3.14 0.77
CA ALA A 106 -21.17 3.35 -0.64
C ALA A 106 -22.38 2.51 -1.11
N MET A 107 -22.48 1.26 -0.64
CA MET A 107 -23.63 0.40 -0.92
C MET A 107 -24.92 0.92 -0.27
N LEU A 108 -24.85 1.44 0.96
CA LEU A 108 -26.00 2.06 1.64
C LEU A 108 -26.52 3.29 0.91
N GLN A 109 -25.64 4.06 0.26
CA GLN A 109 -26.00 5.23 -0.53
C GLN A 109 -26.45 4.90 -1.98
N LEU A 110 -26.53 3.62 -2.37
CA LEU A 110 -26.88 3.16 -3.74
C LEU A 110 -26.02 3.77 -4.86
N ASN A 111 -24.82 4.27 -4.53
CA ASN A 111 -23.92 4.87 -5.50
C ASN A 111 -23.10 3.77 -6.20
N PHE A 112 -23.69 3.15 -7.23
CA PHE A 112 -23.09 2.04 -7.97
C PHE A 112 -21.67 2.34 -8.48
N VAL A 113 -21.44 3.55 -9.00
CA VAL A 113 -20.10 3.98 -9.48
C VAL A 113 -19.08 4.01 -8.34
N SER A 114 -19.46 4.52 -7.16
CA SER A 114 -18.60 4.57 -5.98
C SER A 114 -18.25 3.16 -5.48
N ALA A 115 -19.23 2.26 -5.44
CA ALA A 115 -19.01 0.87 -5.07
C ALA A 115 -18.03 0.15 -6.03
N CYS A 116 -18.17 0.37 -7.34
CA CYS A 116 -17.25 -0.18 -8.34
C CYS A 116 -15.81 0.33 -8.15
N VAL A 117 -15.63 1.64 -7.93
CA VAL A 117 -14.31 2.23 -7.64
C VAL A 117 -13.71 1.61 -6.39
N MET A 118 -14.49 1.49 -5.31
CA MET A 118 -14.05 0.87 -4.06
C MET A 118 -13.62 -0.58 -4.23
N LEU A 119 -14.32 -1.36 -5.07
CA LEU A 119 -13.95 -2.75 -5.37
C LEU A 119 -12.64 -2.85 -6.14
N ILE A 120 -12.38 -1.94 -7.09
CA ILE A 120 -11.11 -1.90 -7.83
C ILE A 120 -9.97 -1.59 -6.86
N VAL A 121 -10.13 -0.58 -6.01
CA VAL A 121 -9.12 -0.21 -5.00
C VAL A 121 -8.88 -1.37 -4.02
N LEU A 122 -9.93 -2.07 -3.60
CA LEU A 122 -9.82 -3.25 -2.75
C LEU A 122 -9.03 -4.38 -3.43
N ALA A 123 -9.26 -4.62 -4.72
CA ALA A 123 -8.54 -5.63 -5.49
C ALA A 123 -7.05 -5.29 -5.61
N ILE A 124 -6.71 -4.02 -5.87
CA ILE A 124 -5.32 -3.54 -5.93
C ILE A 124 -4.64 -3.70 -4.57
N ASN A 125 -5.29 -3.26 -3.48
CA ASN A 125 -4.75 -3.38 -2.13
C ASN A 125 -4.58 -4.85 -1.70
N GLY A 126 -5.51 -5.72 -2.10
CA GLY A 126 -5.42 -7.16 -1.89
C GLY A 126 -4.23 -7.77 -2.64
N TYR A 127 -3.99 -7.37 -3.89
CA TYR A 127 -2.82 -7.80 -4.66
C TYR A 127 -1.51 -7.36 -4.00
N VAL A 128 -1.41 -6.08 -3.60
CA VAL A 128 -0.25 -5.55 -2.85
C VAL A 128 0.01 -6.38 -1.60
N LEU A 129 -1.00 -6.62 -0.78
CA LEU A 129 -0.90 -7.40 0.45
C LEU A 129 -0.39 -8.83 0.19
N LEU A 130 -0.95 -9.52 -0.82
CA LEU A 130 -0.57 -10.89 -1.17
C LEU A 130 0.90 -10.98 -1.60
N VAL A 131 1.35 -10.05 -2.44
CA VAL A 131 2.74 -9.99 -2.88
C VAL A 131 3.67 -9.71 -1.69
N VAL A 132 3.33 -8.77 -0.80
CA VAL A 132 4.17 -8.49 0.38
C VAL A 132 4.24 -9.69 1.33
N LEU A 133 3.13 -10.41 1.52
CA LEU A 133 3.11 -11.64 2.33
C LEU A 133 4.01 -12.73 1.73
N GLN A 134 3.93 -12.95 0.42
CA GLN A 134 4.78 -13.92 -0.27
C GLN A 134 6.25 -13.49 -0.29
N LEU A 135 6.54 -12.19 -0.44
CA LEU A 135 7.89 -11.65 -0.33
C LEU A 135 8.46 -11.85 1.09
N ARG A 136 7.65 -11.61 2.13
CA ARG A 136 8.03 -11.86 3.53
C ARG A 136 8.34 -13.35 3.75
N LYS A 137 7.52 -14.24 3.19
CA LYS A 137 7.74 -15.69 3.26
C LYS A 137 9.02 -16.10 2.51
N ALA A 138 9.24 -15.60 1.29
CA ALA A 138 10.45 -15.88 0.53
C ALA A 138 11.70 -15.39 1.28
N ASN A 139 11.66 -14.17 1.81
CA ASN A 139 12.73 -13.64 2.67
C ASN A 139 12.93 -14.47 3.94
N SER A 140 11.94 -15.30 4.35
CA SER A 140 12.07 -16.17 5.50
C SER A 140 12.84 -17.46 5.24
N GLU A 141 12.64 -18.04 4.06
CA GLU A 141 13.30 -19.27 3.62
C GLU A 141 14.78 -19.02 3.32
N PHE A 142 15.13 -17.83 2.78
CA PHE A 142 16.52 -17.45 2.49
C PHE A 142 17.40 -17.15 3.70
N THR A 143 16.84 -17.03 4.92
CA THR A 143 17.63 -16.76 6.14
C THR A 143 17.95 -18.04 6.94
N MET A 144 17.50 -19.21 6.49
CA MET A 144 18.10 -20.46 6.94
C MET A 144 19.43 -20.61 6.18
N PRO A 145 20.59 -20.66 6.85
CA PRO A 145 21.75 -21.22 6.20
C PRO A 145 21.39 -22.65 5.81
N GLN A 146 21.66 -23.03 4.56
CA GLN A 146 21.85 -24.44 4.22
C GLN A 146 23.06 -24.93 5.03
N GLN A 147 22.83 -25.26 6.29
CA GLN A 147 23.80 -25.88 7.17
C GLN A 147 23.31 -27.31 7.36
N GLY A 148 23.93 -28.24 6.63
CA GLY A 148 23.81 -29.68 6.90
C GLY A 148 23.50 -30.60 5.72
N VAL A 149 24.22 -30.50 4.60
CA VAL A 149 24.46 -31.69 3.73
C VAL A 149 25.88 -31.65 3.18
N TYR A 150 26.87 -31.61 4.08
CA TYR A 150 28.22 -32.11 3.82
C TYR A 150 28.74 -32.61 5.17
N GLY A 151 28.42 -33.86 5.48
CA GLY A 151 28.83 -34.53 6.70
C GLY A 151 28.71 -36.03 6.53
N VAL A 152 29.87 -36.64 6.26
CA VAL A 152 30.19 -38.07 6.06
C VAL A 152 29.97 -38.60 4.65
#